data_AF-A0ABD3R557-F1
#
_entry.id   AF-A0ABD3R557-F1
#
_cell.length_a   1.000
_cell.length_b   1.000
_cell.length_c   1.000
_cell.angle_alpha   90.00
_cell.angle_beta   90.00
_cell.angle_gamma   90.00
#
_symmetry.space_group_name_H-M   'P 1'
#
loop_
_entity.id
_entity.type
_entity.pdbx_description
1 polymer ?
#
loop_
_entity_poly.entity_id
_entity_poly.type
_entity_poly.pdbx_seq_one_letter_code
_entity_poly.pdbx_strand_id
1 'polypeptide(L)'
;MFCSSIRINLQRCFGWRLNLVQPTPRESDLLDTAEIKDSTLRSYVVWRRSQMICAILPLLLSMLLSAIKITPDPNLNSFGNLVNNLPFIGNLFILISLIGAIGFPGKCRVWTNWRLSKRIIRFGFIVSFILPIIPAFIPLQLLTNMNARGNESVLMDLAMKESLLETIQKCMVGTSCSYETNEMFNYVVFKLEWACRNFVKYLPALNSFPASLSRGSLSIKGLLPKSSLSSWMLAVAAPFQSLIILASAMLIIQSYSSATLLIGVFLLATGPLLHVFRRGLYVKAPDEQVNKAIDCNQCVCLWFRLLGVALIVTTALMQKDLMSMINVDGISVIRIVLETWGRTLGSAVVFSDILLRMTVTNWSVEKSLRTVDIDAFYQSIERSIWKKIELEDGAEWGTSIPGESA
;
A
#
# COMPACT_ATOMS: atom_id res chain seq x y z
N MET A 1 10.65 -7.52 -32.07
CA MET A 1 11.48 -7.62 -30.83
C MET A 1 10.91 -6.85 -29.63
N PHE A 2 10.21 -5.72 -29.82
CA PHE A 2 9.66 -4.93 -28.71
C PHE A 2 8.53 -5.64 -27.93
N CYS A 3 7.56 -6.24 -28.64
CA CYS A 3 6.43 -6.93 -28.01
C CYS A 3 6.83 -8.15 -27.15
N SER A 4 7.80 -8.94 -27.60
CA SER A 4 8.33 -10.07 -26.81
C SER A 4 9.01 -9.59 -25.53
N SER A 5 9.73 -8.46 -25.60
CA SER A 5 10.37 -7.85 -24.44
C SER A 5 9.34 -7.33 -23.42
N ILE A 6 8.25 -6.71 -23.87
CA ILE A 6 7.17 -6.25 -22.98
C ILE A 6 6.52 -7.44 -22.28
N ARG A 7 6.16 -8.49 -23.03
CA ARG A 7 5.53 -9.69 -22.49
C ARG A 7 6.36 -10.34 -21.39
N ILE A 8 7.67 -10.48 -21.60
CA ILE A 8 8.59 -11.05 -20.60
C ILE A 8 8.62 -10.20 -19.33
N ASN A 9 8.71 -8.87 -19.46
CA ASN A 9 8.71 -7.98 -18.30
C ASN A 9 7.39 -8.04 -17.52
N LEU A 10 6.25 -8.08 -18.20
CA LEU A 10 4.94 -8.23 -17.56
C LEU A 10 4.80 -9.59 -16.87
N GLN A 11 5.20 -10.67 -17.52
CA GLN A 11 5.18 -12.01 -16.93
C GLN A 11 6.05 -12.08 -15.66
N ARG A 12 7.26 -11.52 -15.70
CA ARG A 12 8.14 -11.43 -14.53
C ARG A 12 7.55 -10.55 -13.44
N CYS A 13 7.01 -9.38 -13.80
CA CYS A 13 6.37 -8.45 -12.88
C CYS A 13 5.24 -9.15 -12.13
N PHE A 14 4.28 -9.76 -12.81
CA PHE A 14 3.11 -10.38 -12.18
C PHE A 14 3.36 -11.78 -11.60
N GLY A 15 4.47 -12.43 -11.96
CA GLY A 15 4.89 -13.68 -11.36
C GLY A 15 5.42 -13.49 -9.93
N TRP A 16 4.95 -14.33 -9.01
CA TRP A 16 5.45 -14.35 -7.63
C TRP A 16 6.61 -15.34 -7.42
N ARG A 17 6.71 -16.39 -8.27
CA ARG A 17 7.73 -17.44 -8.21
C ARG A 17 9.06 -16.95 -8.78
N LEU A 18 9.81 -16.19 -7.97
CA LEU A 18 11.08 -15.60 -8.41
C LEU A 18 12.13 -16.63 -8.82
N ASN A 19 12.16 -17.79 -8.18
CA ASN A 19 13.07 -18.88 -8.53
C ASN A 19 12.90 -19.42 -9.97
N LEU A 20 11.75 -19.19 -10.61
CA LEU A 20 11.50 -19.58 -12.01
C LEU A 20 11.87 -18.48 -13.02
N VAL A 21 12.23 -17.28 -12.55
CA VAL A 21 12.58 -16.18 -13.44
C VAL A 21 13.97 -16.43 -14.01
N GLN A 22 14.05 -16.74 -15.30
CA GLN A 22 15.32 -16.92 -16.00
C GLN A 22 15.78 -15.62 -16.67
N PRO A 23 17.08 -15.26 -16.59
CA PRO A 23 17.66 -14.17 -17.38
C PRO A 23 17.57 -14.50 -18.87
N THR A 24 17.33 -13.49 -19.71
CA THR A 24 17.57 -13.61 -21.16
C THR A 24 19.07 -13.74 -21.43
N PRO A 25 19.52 -14.28 -22.59
CA PRO A 25 20.96 -14.42 -22.90
C PRO A 25 21.73 -13.11 -22.71
N ARG A 26 21.20 -12.01 -23.24
CA ARG A 26 21.76 -10.67 -23.05
C ARG A 26 21.80 -10.24 -21.60
N GLU A 27 20.78 -10.54 -20.79
CA GLU A 27 20.84 -10.24 -19.35
C GLU A 27 21.88 -11.10 -18.64
N SER A 28 22.06 -12.36 -19.04
CA SER A 28 23.09 -13.24 -18.48
C SER A 28 24.47 -12.66 -18.70
N ASP A 29 24.83 -12.30 -19.94
CA ASP A 29 26.15 -11.73 -20.26
C ASP A 29 26.48 -10.50 -19.40
N LEU A 30 25.47 -9.67 -19.12
CA LEU A 30 25.59 -8.50 -18.26
C LEU A 30 25.78 -8.83 -16.78
N LEU A 31 25.11 -9.89 -16.31
CA LEU A 31 25.25 -10.37 -14.94
C LEU A 31 26.58 -11.11 -14.76
N ASP A 32 27.05 -11.81 -15.79
CA ASP A 32 28.38 -12.43 -15.89
C ASP A 32 29.48 -11.36 -15.79
N THR A 33 29.34 -10.27 -16.55
CA THR A 33 30.27 -9.11 -16.49
C THR A 33 30.27 -8.42 -15.12
N ALA A 34 29.15 -8.48 -14.39
CA ALA A 34 29.01 -7.94 -13.05
C ALA A 34 29.37 -8.93 -11.93
N GLU A 35 29.95 -10.10 -12.28
CA GLU A 35 30.35 -11.18 -11.36
C GLU A 35 29.21 -11.78 -10.52
N ILE A 36 27.95 -11.62 -10.95
CA ILE A 36 26.79 -12.20 -10.28
C ILE A 36 26.60 -13.62 -10.79
N LYS A 37 27.26 -14.61 -10.17
CA LYS A 37 27.22 -16.02 -10.60
C LYS A 37 26.05 -16.84 -10.03
N ASP A 38 25.55 -16.47 -8.86
CA ASP A 38 24.46 -17.20 -8.19
C ASP A 38 23.13 -17.10 -8.95
N SER A 39 22.51 -18.23 -9.27
CA SER A 39 21.28 -18.30 -10.08
C SER A 39 20.09 -17.62 -9.40
N THR A 40 19.96 -17.80 -8.08
CA THR A 40 18.89 -17.19 -7.27
C THR A 40 18.99 -15.67 -7.30
N LEU A 41 20.21 -15.14 -7.12
CA LEU A 41 20.47 -13.71 -7.21
C LEU A 41 20.24 -13.17 -8.62
N ARG A 42 20.64 -13.90 -9.68
CA ARG A 42 20.33 -13.51 -11.08
C ARG A 42 18.82 -13.36 -11.30
N SER A 43 18.04 -14.36 -10.90
CA SER A 43 16.58 -14.34 -11.01
C SER A 43 15.96 -13.13 -10.30
N TYR A 44 16.45 -12.85 -9.09
CA TYR A 44 15.98 -11.71 -8.30
C TYR A 44 16.32 -10.35 -8.93
N VAL A 45 17.55 -10.16 -9.40
CA VAL A 45 18.01 -8.91 -10.03
C VAL A 45 17.22 -8.62 -11.31
N VAL A 46 16.97 -9.67 -12.11
CA VAL A 46 16.20 -9.56 -13.35
C VAL A 46 14.73 -9.26 -13.07
N TRP A 47 14.12 -9.93 -12.10
CA TRP A 47 12.76 -9.61 -11.66
C TRP A 47 12.66 -8.15 -11.21
N ARG A 48 13.59 -7.70 -10.38
CA ARG A 48 13.65 -6.33 -9.87
C ARG A 48 13.71 -5.32 -11.01
N ARG A 49 14.55 -5.56 -12.03
CA ARG A 49 14.60 -4.74 -13.26
C ARG A 49 13.23 -4.68 -13.94
N SER A 50 12.61 -5.83 -14.20
CA SER A 50 11.30 -5.89 -14.87
C SER A 50 10.22 -5.16 -14.07
N GLN A 51 10.21 -5.31 -12.75
CA GLN A 51 9.29 -4.64 -11.83
C GLN A 51 9.46 -3.10 -11.89
N MET A 52 10.70 -2.59 -11.90
CA MET A 52 10.96 -1.15 -12.04
C MET A 52 10.52 -0.62 -13.42
N ILE A 53 10.78 -1.35 -14.51
CA ILE A 53 10.34 -0.98 -15.86
C ILE A 53 8.81 -0.89 -15.92
N CYS A 54 8.11 -1.88 -15.37
CA CYS A 54 6.65 -1.90 -15.32
C CYS A 54 6.06 -0.79 -14.43
N ALA A 55 6.80 -0.29 -13.44
CA ALA A 55 6.37 0.81 -12.59
C ALA A 55 6.46 2.19 -13.29
N ILE A 56 7.43 2.37 -14.20
CA ILE A 56 7.69 3.66 -14.85
C ILE A 56 6.48 4.13 -15.68
N LEU A 57 5.91 3.25 -16.51
CA LEU A 57 4.81 3.63 -17.41
C LEU A 57 3.59 4.20 -16.67
N PRO A 58 3.00 3.50 -15.67
CA PRO A 58 1.86 4.05 -14.93
C PRO A 58 2.22 5.30 -14.12
N LEU A 59 3.42 5.39 -13.54
CA LEU A 59 3.86 6.61 -12.85
C LEU A 59 4.00 7.80 -13.80
N LEU A 60 4.59 7.59 -14.98
CA LEU A 60 4.76 8.62 -16.00
C LEU A 60 3.39 9.12 -16.49
N LEU A 61 2.49 8.20 -16.83
CA LEU A 61 1.13 8.55 -17.26
C LEU A 61 0.38 9.30 -16.15
N SER A 62 0.45 8.81 -14.91
CA SER A 62 -0.15 9.51 -13.76
C SER A 62 0.42 10.91 -13.58
N MET A 63 1.72 11.09 -13.75
CA MET A 63 2.39 12.39 -13.62
C MET A 63 1.96 13.36 -14.74
N LEU A 64 1.84 12.88 -15.98
CA LEU A 64 1.32 13.68 -17.09
C LEU A 64 -0.12 14.12 -16.84
N LEU A 65 -0.98 13.21 -16.36
CA LEU A 65 -2.36 13.54 -15.99
C LEU A 65 -2.43 14.51 -14.80
N SER A 66 -1.51 14.41 -13.84
CA SER A 66 -1.39 15.39 -12.76
C SER A 66 -0.98 16.77 -13.27
N ALA A 67 -0.04 16.83 -14.21
CA ALA A 67 0.49 18.09 -14.74
C ALA A 67 -0.58 18.95 -15.41
N ILE A 68 -1.55 18.32 -16.09
CA ILE A 68 -2.71 19.01 -16.69
C ILE A 68 -3.56 19.74 -15.64
N LYS A 69 -3.56 19.25 -14.39
CA LYS A 69 -4.38 19.79 -13.29
C LYS A 69 -3.59 20.64 -12.29
N ILE A 70 -2.34 21.01 -12.61
CA ILE A 70 -1.57 21.95 -11.78
C ILE A 70 -2.09 23.36 -12.07
N THR A 71 -3.19 23.72 -11.43
CA THR A 71 -3.68 25.09 -11.39
C THR A 71 -3.56 25.61 -9.96
N PRO A 72 -3.05 26.84 -9.75
CA PRO A 72 -3.02 27.44 -8.43
C PRO A 72 -4.46 27.59 -7.92
N ASP A 73 -4.73 27.10 -6.71
CA ASP A 73 -6.01 27.26 -6.05
C ASP A 73 -6.08 28.70 -5.52
N PRO A 74 -7.06 29.52 -5.94
CA PRO A 74 -7.15 30.93 -5.53
C PRO A 74 -7.40 31.08 -4.02
N ASN A 75 -7.93 30.04 -3.36
CA ASN A 75 -8.17 30.05 -1.92
C ASN A 75 -6.89 29.82 -1.10
N LEU A 76 -5.81 29.37 -1.75
CA LEU A 76 -4.53 29.08 -1.12
C LEU A 76 -3.52 30.19 -1.33
N ASN A 77 -2.71 30.44 -0.31
CA ASN A 77 -1.52 31.25 -0.44
C ASN A 77 -0.42 30.49 -1.23
N SER A 78 0.69 31.14 -1.56
CA SER A 78 1.79 30.51 -2.33
C SER A 78 2.34 29.26 -1.63
N PHE A 79 2.41 29.26 -0.31
CA PHE A 79 2.84 28.11 0.49
C PHE A 79 1.80 26.97 0.44
N GLY A 80 0.52 27.28 0.54
CA GLY A 80 -0.59 26.34 0.41
C GLY A 80 -0.62 25.67 -0.95
N ASN A 81 -0.36 26.42 -2.02
CA ASN A 81 -0.21 25.88 -3.36
C ASN A 81 1.02 24.97 -3.49
N LEU A 82 2.14 25.28 -2.85
CA LEU A 82 3.30 24.39 -2.79
C LEU A 82 2.95 23.08 -2.07
N VAL A 83 2.35 23.17 -0.88
CA VAL A 83 1.94 22.03 -0.04
C VAL A 83 0.95 21.13 -0.78
N ASN A 84 -0.05 21.73 -1.44
CA ASN A 84 -1.05 21.01 -2.24
C ASN A 84 -0.43 20.22 -3.40
N ASN A 85 0.71 20.67 -3.94
CA ASN A 85 1.44 20.02 -5.02
C ASN A 85 2.53 19.03 -4.54
N LEU A 86 2.75 18.86 -3.24
CA LEU A 86 3.74 17.89 -2.72
C LEU A 86 3.54 16.45 -3.20
N PRO A 87 2.31 15.91 -3.38
CA PRO A 87 2.12 14.57 -3.93
C PRO A 87 2.69 14.41 -5.34
N PHE A 88 2.54 15.44 -6.17
CA PHE A 88 3.11 15.47 -7.52
C PHE A 88 4.64 15.41 -7.46
N ILE A 89 5.25 16.22 -6.58
CA ILE A 89 6.71 16.21 -6.35
C ILE A 89 7.17 14.83 -5.85
N GLY A 90 6.45 14.22 -4.90
CA GLY A 90 6.73 12.87 -4.43
C GLY A 90 6.72 11.84 -5.56
N ASN A 91 5.75 11.92 -6.48
CA ASN A 91 5.67 11.06 -7.66
C ASN A 91 6.84 11.27 -8.64
N LEU A 92 7.26 12.52 -8.81
CA LEU A 92 8.43 12.85 -9.61
C LEU A 92 9.71 12.22 -9.02
N PHE A 93 9.91 12.29 -7.70
CA PHE A 93 11.08 11.71 -7.03
C PHE A 93 11.16 10.19 -7.19
N ILE A 94 10.05 9.46 -7.01
CA ILE A 94 10.07 8.00 -7.22
C ILE A 94 10.28 7.65 -8.69
N LEU A 95 9.71 8.40 -9.64
CA LEU A 95 9.93 8.19 -11.07
C LEU A 95 11.40 8.39 -11.45
N ILE A 96 12.01 9.51 -11.04
CA ILE A 96 13.43 9.79 -11.27
C ILE A 96 14.30 8.70 -10.64
N SER A 97 13.95 8.25 -9.43
CA SER A 97 14.72 7.21 -8.74
C SER A 97 14.60 5.85 -9.40
N LEU A 98 13.45 5.49 -9.97
CA LEU A 98 13.28 4.27 -10.77
C LEU A 98 14.11 4.33 -12.06
N ILE A 99 14.05 5.45 -12.78
CA ILE A 99 14.85 5.66 -14.00
C ILE A 99 16.34 5.62 -13.67
N GLY A 100 16.77 6.29 -12.59
CA GLY A 100 18.16 6.28 -12.12
C GLY A 100 18.62 4.91 -11.63
N ALA A 101 17.76 4.15 -10.95
CA ALA A 101 18.05 2.81 -10.45
C ALA A 101 18.16 1.76 -11.56
N ILE A 102 17.40 1.94 -12.65
CA ILE A 102 17.59 1.16 -13.90
C ILE A 102 18.87 1.64 -14.60
N GLY A 103 19.05 2.95 -14.70
CA GLY A 103 20.11 3.59 -15.47
C GLY A 103 19.68 3.91 -16.90
N PHE A 104 20.40 4.82 -17.54
CA PHE A 104 20.09 5.26 -18.90
C PHE A 104 20.51 4.21 -19.94
N PRO A 105 19.69 3.99 -21.00
CA PRO A 105 20.07 3.11 -22.10
C PRO A 105 21.40 3.58 -22.72
N GLY A 106 22.38 2.67 -22.80
CA GLY A 106 23.72 2.98 -23.30
C GLY A 106 24.80 2.61 -22.29
N LYS A 107 25.37 3.62 -21.62
CA LYS A 107 26.62 3.50 -20.84
C LYS A 107 26.43 3.32 -19.33
N CYS A 108 25.33 3.80 -18.74
CA CYS A 108 25.12 3.78 -17.29
C CYS A 108 24.15 2.67 -16.87
N ARG A 109 24.65 1.44 -16.72
CA ARG A 109 23.84 0.28 -16.27
C ARG A 109 23.84 0.19 -14.75
N VAL A 110 23.08 1.05 -14.09
CA VAL A 110 23.04 1.11 -12.62
C VAL A 110 22.41 -0.14 -12.03
N TRP A 111 21.46 -0.78 -12.72
CA TRP A 111 20.74 -1.94 -12.19
C TRP A 111 21.61 -3.18 -11.94
N THR A 112 22.74 -3.34 -12.65
CA THR A 112 23.69 -4.44 -12.40
C THR A 112 24.51 -4.18 -11.14
N ASN A 113 24.77 -2.91 -10.80
CA ASN A 113 25.32 -2.54 -9.51
C ASN A 113 24.22 -2.49 -8.45
N TRP A 114 23.93 -3.67 -7.89
CA TRP A 114 22.92 -3.89 -6.85
C TRP A 114 22.93 -2.83 -5.74
N ARG A 115 24.12 -2.51 -5.22
CA ARG A 115 24.29 -1.63 -4.06
C ARG A 115 23.87 -0.19 -4.38
N LEU A 116 24.30 0.32 -5.53
CA LEU A 116 23.98 1.67 -5.97
C LEU A 116 22.49 1.79 -6.30
N SER A 117 21.96 0.86 -7.09
CA SER A 117 20.55 0.82 -7.47
C SER A 117 19.63 0.77 -6.25
N LYS A 118 19.99 -0.01 -5.21
CA LYS A 118 19.25 -0.09 -3.94
C LYS A 118 19.24 1.23 -3.17
N ARG A 119 20.36 1.96 -3.13
CA ARG A 119 20.43 3.27 -2.45
C ARG A 119 19.54 4.30 -3.12
N ILE A 120 19.59 4.37 -4.46
CA ILE A 120 18.79 5.32 -5.25
C ILE A 120 17.30 5.07 -5.05
N ILE A 121 16.83 3.82 -5.23
CA ILE A 121 15.39 3.52 -5.11
C ILE A 121 14.87 3.72 -3.69
N ARG A 122 15.68 3.41 -2.67
CA ARG A 122 15.30 3.62 -1.27
C ARG A 122 15.15 5.10 -0.95
N PHE A 123 16.07 5.94 -1.42
CA PHE A 123 15.98 7.40 -1.26
C PHE A 123 14.71 7.94 -1.92
N GLY A 124 14.48 7.59 -3.19
CA GLY A 124 13.27 7.99 -3.93
C GLY A 124 11.99 7.57 -3.23
N PHE A 125 11.94 6.34 -2.73
CA PHE A 125 10.81 5.83 -1.97
C PHE A 125 10.55 6.64 -0.70
N ILE A 126 11.58 6.87 0.14
CA ILE A 126 11.44 7.63 1.39
C ILE A 126 10.88 9.03 1.09
N VAL A 127 11.45 9.74 0.12
CA VAL A 127 10.96 11.08 -0.26
C VAL A 127 9.53 11.01 -0.80
N SER A 128 9.24 10.06 -1.70
CA SER A 128 7.91 9.91 -2.30
C SER A 128 6.82 9.52 -1.32
N PHE A 129 7.19 8.88 -0.21
CA PHE A 129 6.27 8.44 0.84
C PHE A 129 6.06 9.56 1.88
N ILE A 130 7.12 10.26 2.27
CA ILE A 130 7.04 11.34 3.28
C ILE A 130 6.35 12.59 2.71
N LEU A 131 6.69 13.03 1.49
CA LEU A 131 6.17 14.29 0.94
C LEU A 131 4.64 14.37 0.88
N PRO A 132 3.89 13.34 0.45
CA PRO A 132 2.42 13.37 0.46
C PRO A 132 1.82 13.40 1.87
N ILE A 133 2.56 13.00 2.91
CA ILE A 133 2.04 12.95 4.29
C ILE A 133 2.15 14.33 4.96
N ILE A 134 3.17 15.12 4.61
CA ILE A 134 3.42 16.45 5.21
C ILE A 134 2.18 17.36 5.27
N PRO A 135 1.37 17.52 4.19
CA PRO A 135 0.20 18.39 4.23
C PRO A 135 -0.82 18.03 5.32
N ALA A 136 -0.94 16.75 5.70
CA ALA A 136 -1.89 16.32 6.72
C ALA A 136 -1.53 16.84 8.13
N PHE A 137 -0.27 17.26 8.34
CA PHE A 137 0.22 17.81 9.59
C PHE A 137 0.24 19.35 9.60
N ILE A 138 -0.10 20.02 8.49
CA ILE A 138 -0.08 21.48 8.40
C ILE A 138 -1.49 22.03 8.67
N PRO A 139 -1.69 22.85 9.71
CA PRO A 139 -2.97 23.51 9.97
C PRO A 139 -3.46 24.29 8.75
N LEU A 140 -4.75 24.15 8.42
CA LEU A 140 -5.37 24.79 7.26
C LEU A 140 -5.19 26.32 7.25
N GLN A 141 -5.18 26.94 8.43
CA GLN A 141 -4.97 28.38 8.62
C GLN A 141 -3.67 28.88 7.99
N LEU A 142 -2.60 28.07 8.01
CA LEU A 142 -1.30 28.42 7.41
C LEU A 142 -1.31 28.30 5.87
N LEU A 143 -2.24 27.54 5.30
CA LEU A 143 -2.33 27.27 3.88
C LEU A 143 -3.22 28.29 3.14
N THR A 144 -4.23 28.82 3.84
CA THR A 144 -5.23 29.75 3.28
C THR A 144 -4.77 31.21 3.36
N ASN A 145 -5.19 32.04 2.40
CA ASN A 145 -5.00 33.50 2.42
C ASN A 145 -5.92 34.18 3.46
N MET A 146 -5.71 33.91 4.76
CA MET A 146 -6.50 34.50 5.85
C MET A 146 -6.28 36.02 6.01
N ASN A 147 -5.19 36.56 5.45
CA ASN A 147 -4.95 38.01 5.43
C ASN A 147 -6.05 38.79 4.68
N ALA A 148 -6.87 38.12 3.85
CA ALA A 148 -8.04 38.72 3.22
C ALA A 148 -9.30 38.72 4.10
N ARG A 149 -9.31 37.98 5.23
CA ARG A 149 -10.49 37.81 6.12
C ARG A 149 -10.37 38.47 7.50
N GLY A 150 -9.29 39.21 7.78
CA GLY A 150 -9.17 40.01 9.00
C GLY A 150 -9.08 39.22 10.32
N ASN A 151 -8.97 39.96 11.44
CA ASN A 151 -8.81 39.44 12.81
C ASN A 151 -9.99 38.59 13.33
N GLU A 152 -11.04 38.40 12.54
CA GLU A 152 -12.25 37.66 12.92
C GLU A 152 -12.02 36.15 13.04
N SER A 153 -11.02 35.59 12.36
CA SER A 153 -10.81 34.12 12.33
C SER A 153 -10.44 33.49 13.69
N VAL A 154 -9.72 34.21 14.55
CA VAL A 154 -9.34 33.71 15.90
C VAL A 154 -10.53 33.77 16.86
N LEU A 155 -11.35 34.81 16.75
CA LEU A 155 -12.60 34.95 17.51
C LEU A 155 -13.64 33.92 17.05
N MET A 156 -13.67 33.62 15.75
CA MET A 156 -14.53 32.58 15.16
C MET A 156 -14.20 31.18 15.68
N ASP A 157 -12.94 30.77 15.80
CA ASP A 157 -12.60 29.41 16.29
C ASP A 157 -12.99 29.20 17.77
N LEU A 158 -12.93 30.27 18.59
CA LEU A 158 -13.41 30.23 19.99
C LEU A 158 -14.95 30.25 20.06
N ALA A 159 -15.61 31.12 19.28
CA ALA A 159 -17.07 31.19 19.19
C ALA A 159 -17.69 29.94 18.54
N MET A 160 -16.96 29.26 17.66
CA MET A 160 -17.36 28.04 16.97
C MET A 160 -17.57 26.87 17.93
N LYS A 161 -16.86 26.83 19.05
CA LYS A 161 -17.03 25.72 20.02
C LYS A 161 -18.32 25.83 20.81
N GLU A 162 -18.70 27.04 21.21
CA GLU A 162 -19.92 27.28 21.99
C GLU A 162 -21.17 27.37 21.11
N SER A 163 -21.09 28.05 19.97
CA SER A 163 -22.26 28.26 19.11
C SER A 163 -22.68 27.03 18.29
N LEU A 164 -21.79 26.07 18.00
CA LEU A 164 -22.14 24.88 17.21
C LEU A 164 -23.05 23.93 18.01
N LEU A 165 -22.82 23.84 19.33
CA LEU A 165 -23.73 23.16 20.26
C LEU A 165 -25.10 23.86 20.31
N GLU A 166 -25.09 25.19 20.44
CA GLU A 166 -26.32 25.98 20.47
C GLU A 166 -27.10 25.94 19.13
N THR A 167 -26.39 25.90 18.00
CA THR A 167 -26.98 25.91 16.66
C THR A 167 -27.57 24.55 16.30
N ILE A 168 -26.91 23.44 16.64
CA ILE A 168 -27.51 22.09 16.52
C ILE A 168 -28.80 22.03 17.34
N GLN A 169 -28.80 22.61 18.54
CA GLN A 169 -29.97 22.65 19.40
C GLN A 169 -31.10 23.54 18.82
N LYS A 170 -30.78 24.71 18.25
CA LYS A 170 -31.77 25.61 17.62
C LYS A 170 -32.33 25.07 16.30
N CYS A 171 -31.51 24.38 15.49
CA CYS A 171 -31.96 23.71 14.26
C CYS A 171 -32.94 22.56 14.55
N MET A 172 -32.77 21.84 15.67
CA MET A 172 -33.75 20.82 16.08
C MET A 172 -35.11 21.42 16.52
N VAL A 173 -35.16 22.71 16.84
CA VAL A 173 -36.37 23.40 17.35
C VAL A 173 -37.12 24.15 16.24
N GLY A 174 -36.64 24.15 15.00
CA GLY A 174 -37.38 24.69 13.84
C GLY A 174 -37.46 26.23 13.78
N THR A 175 -36.66 26.94 14.57
CA THR A 175 -36.51 28.40 14.50
C THR A 175 -35.63 28.83 13.33
N SER A 176 -36.02 29.90 12.65
CA SER A 176 -35.32 30.49 11.50
C SER A 176 -33.85 30.76 11.81
N CYS A 177 -32.94 30.10 11.10
CA CYS A 177 -31.49 30.29 11.23
C CYS A 177 -31.08 31.72 10.83
N SER A 178 -30.32 32.40 11.70
CA SER A 178 -29.73 33.71 11.41
C SER A 178 -28.59 33.59 10.39
N TYR A 179 -28.29 34.69 9.69
CA TYR A 179 -27.24 34.76 8.66
C TYR A 179 -25.86 34.24 9.15
N GLU A 180 -25.48 34.51 10.40
CA GLU A 180 -24.22 34.05 11.01
C GLU A 180 -24.09 32.52 11.07
N THR A 181 -25.20 31.80 11.23
CA THR A 181 -25.19 30.32 11.25
C THR A 181 -24.83 29.73 9.88
N ASN A 182 -25.15 30.44 8.79
CA ASN A 182 -24.83 30.00 7.43
C ASN A 182 -23.33 30.10 7.14
N GLU A 183 -22.65 31.15 7.61
CA GLU A 183 -21.20 31.31 7.42
C GLU A 183 -20.39 30.23 8.16
N MET A 184 -20.79 29.90 9.41
CA MET A 184 -20.16 28.80 10.16
C MET A 184 -20.38 27.45 9.50
N PHE A 185 -21.61 27.18 9.04
CA PHE A 185 -21.91 25.94 8.34
C PHE A 185 -21.03 25.79 7.09
N ASN A 186 -20.92 26.85 6.28
CA ASN A 186 -20.06 26.86 5.09
C ASN A 186 -18.58 26.63 5.43
N TYR A 187 -18.09 27.13 6.57
CA TYR A 187 -16.72 26.89 7.03
C TYR A 187 -16.46 25.44 7.44
N VAL A 188 -17.40 24.81 8.15
CA VAL A 188 -17.32 23.39 8.52
C VAL A 188 -17.36 22.50 7.28
N VAL A 189 -18.27 22.79 6.35
CA VAL A 189 -18.37 22.10 5.07
C VAL A 189 -17.07 22.24 4.28
N PHE A 190 -16.49 23.44 4.22
CA PHE A 190 -15.20 23.67 3.57
C PHE A 190 -14.05 22.87 4.22
N LYS A 191 -13.95 22.85 5.56
CA LYS A 191 -12.95 22.04 6.28
C LYS A 191 -13.10 20.54 5.95
N LEU A 192 -14.33 20.04 5.94
CA LEU A 192 -14.61 18.63 5.64
C LEU A 192 -14.31 18.31 4.17
N GLU A 193 -14.73 19.15 3.24
CA GLU A 193 -14.43 19.03 1.81
C GLU A 193 -12.92 19.00 1.57
N TRP A 194 -12.18 19.92 2.20
CA TRP A 194 -10.73 19.98 2.12
C TRP A 194 -10.07 18.70 2.63
N ALA A 195 -10.53 18.20 3.80
CA ALA A 195 -10.04 16.96 4.38
C ALA A 195 -10.31 15.76 3.46
N CYS A 196 -11.53 15.62 2.93
CA CYS A 196 -11.90 14.56 1.99
C CYS A 196 -11.10 14.63 0.68
N ARG A 197 -10.96 15.82 0.09
CA ARG A 197 -10.18 16.05 -1.13
C ARG A 197 -8.72 15.64 -0.95
N ASN A 198 -8.12 15.98 0.20
CA ASN A 198 -6.75 15.61 0.51
C ASN A 198 -6.60 14.14 0.85
N PHE A 199 -7.55 13.57 1.59
CA PHE A 199 -7.58 12.13 1.86
C PHE A 199 -7.54 11.32 0.56
N VAL A 200 -8.39 11.65 -0.41
CA VAL A 200 -8.41 11.01 -1.73
C VAL A 200 -7.07 11.18 -2.48
N LYS A 201 -6.43 12.35 -2.37
CA LYS A 201 -5.08 12.58 -2.95
C LYS A 201 -3.99 11.72 -2.29
N TYR A 202 -4.11 11.42 -1.00
CA TYR A 202 -3.11 10.62 -0.26
C TYR A 202 -3.38 9.11 -0.28
N LEU A 203 -4.58 8.70 -0.68
CA LEU A 203 -4.99 7.31 -0.76
C LEU A 203 -4.02 6.43 -1.55
N PRO A 204 -3.47 6.84 -2.72
CA PRO A 204 -2.42 6.07 -3.40
C PRO A 204 -1.19 5.80 -2.54
N ALA A 205 -0.72 6.80 -1.79
CA ALA A 205 0.45 6.67 -0.91
C ALA A 205 0.15 5.70 0.24
N LEU A 206 -0.98 5.91 0.92
CA LEU A 206 -1.41 5.12 2.08
C LEU A 206 -1.61 3.64 1.71
N ASN A 207 -2.30 3.37 0.59
CA ASN A 207 -2.56 2.00 0.15
C ASN A 207 -1.32 1.32 -0.45
N SER A 208 -0.41 2.08 -1.08
CA SER A 208 0.79 1.50 -1.69
C SER A 208 1.72 0.84 -0.68
N PHE A 209 1.80 1.34 0.55
CA PHE A 209 2.70 0.80 1.57
C PHE A 209 2.40 -0.67 1.93
N PRO A 210 1.22 -1.03 2.46
CA PRO A 210 0.93 -2.43 2.80
C PRO A 210 0.77 -3.31 1.57
N ALA A 211 0.28 -2.77 0.45
CA ALA A 211 0.19 -3.51 -0.81
C ALA A 211 1.59 -3.93 -1.30
N SER A 212 2.56 -3.03 -1.23
CA SER A 212 3.95 -3.31 -1.60
C SER A 212 4.66 -4.21 -0.62
N LEU A 213 4.40 -4.07 0.68
CA LEU A 213 4.96 -4.98 1.69
C LEU A 213 4.45 -6.41 1.48
N SER A 214 3.15 -6.58 1.24
CA SER A 214 2.53 -7.88 0.93
C SER A 214 3.12 -8.49 -0.35
N ARG A 215 3.22 -7.68 -1.41
CA ARG A 215 3.80 -8.12 -2.69
C ARG A 215 5.28 -8.48 -2.55
N GLY A 216 6.08 -7.64 -1.89
CA GLY A 216 7.50 -7.91 -1.65
C GLY A 216 7.71 -9.17 -0.80
N SER A 217 6.84 -9.38 0.20
CA SER A 217 6.83 -10.60 1.01
C SER A 217 6.56 -11.84 0.17
N LEU A 218 5.57 -11.80 -0.72
CA LEU A 218 5.27 -12.90 -1.65
C LEU A 218 6.44 -13.17 -2.61
N SER A 219 7.07 -12.13 -3.15
CA SER A 219 8.23 -12.27 -4.02
C SER A 219 9.39 -12.94 -3.27
N ILE A 220 9.75 -12.45 -2.07
CA ILE A 220 10.82 -13.05 -1.26
C ILE A 220 10.46 -14.47 -0.83
N LYS A 221 9.18 -14.79 -0.56
CA LYS A 221 8.74 -16.16 -0.32
C LYS A 221 8.92 -17.06 -1.55
N GLY A 222 8.64 -16.55 -2.75
CA GLY A 222 8.90 -17.27 -4.01
C GLY A 222 10.40 -17.44 -4.32
N LEU A 223 11.25 -16.56 -3.79
CA LEU A 223 12.71 -16.67 -3.91
C LEU A 223 13.32 -17.62 -2.88
N LEU A 224 12.91 -17.48 -1.62
CA LEU A 224 13.40 -18.19 -0.45
C LEU A 224 12.24 -18.95 0.22
N PRO A 225 11.77 -20.05 -0.41
CA PRO A 225 10.59 -20.80 0.02
C PRO A 225 10.62 -21.26 1.48
N LYS A 226 11.82 -21.56 2.00
CA LYS A 226 12.01 -22.04 3.39
C LYS A 226 12.03 -20.92 4.43
N SER A 227 12.05 -19.65 4.03
CA SER A 227 11.99 -18.52 4.96
C SER A 227 10.58 -18.38 5.55
N SER A 228 10.48 -18.31 6.87
CA SER A 228 9.25 -18.02 7.60
C SER A 228 8.98 -16.51 7.73
N LEU A 229 10.03 -15.69 7.72
CA LEU A 229 9.93 -14.24 7.95
C LEU A 229 9.03 -13.55 6.93
N SER A 230 9.19 -13.88 5.64
CA SER A 230 8.36 -13.29 4.58
C SER A 230 6.88 -13.65 4.74
N SER A 231 6.58 -14.87 5.19
CA SER A 231 5.21 -15.32 5.44
C SER A 231 4.56 -14.60 6.61
N TRP A 232 5.31 -14.32 7.68
CA TRP A 232 4.84 -13.52 8.80
C TRP A 232 4.59 -12.07 8.39
N MET A 233 5.48 -11.47 7.61
CA MET A 233 5.30 -10.11 7.10
C MET A 233 4.06 -10.00 6.19
N LEU A 234 3.79 -11.03 5.39
CA LEU A 234 2.54 -11.10 4.61
C LEU A 234 1.30 -11.19 5.52
N ALA A 235 1.35 -12.01 6.57
CA ALA A 235 0.23 -12.17 7.51
C ALA A 235 -0.08 -10.89 8.30
N VAL A 236 0.94 -10.06 8.57
CA VAL A 236 0.79 -8.75 9.26
C VAL A 236 0.36 -7.64 8.28
N ALA A 237 0.90 -7.63 7.07
CA ALA A 237 0.60 -6.57 6.08
C ALA A 237 -0.81 -6.66 5.51
N ALA A 238 -1.33 -7.89 5.31
CA ALA A 238 -2.65 -8.15 4.76
C ALA A 238 -3.83 -7.52 5.53
N PRO A 239 -3.97 -7.69 6.87
CA PRO A 239 -5.07 -7.08 7.61
C PRO A 239 -4.93 -5.56 7.66
N PHE A 240 -3.71 -5.02 7.73
CA PHE A 240 -3.48 -3.58 7.68
C PHE A 240 -3.90 -2.99 6.33
N GLN A 241 -3.61 -3.69 5.22
CA GLN A 241 -4.10 -3.31 3.90
C GLN A 241 -5.63 -3.29 3.84
N SER A 242 -6.27 -4.34 4.36
CA SER A 242 -7.73 -4.45 4.38
C SER A 242 -8.38 -3.33 5.18
N LEU A 243 -7.81 -3.01 6.36
CA LEU A 243 -8.27 -1.94 7.23
C LEU A 243 -8.16 -0.57 6.56
N ILE A 244 -7.05 -0.28 5.86
CA ILE A 244 -6.91 0.96 5.11
C ILE A 244 -7.95 1.07 3.98
N ILE A 245 -8.19 -0.02 3.23
CA ILE A 245 -9.20 -0.04 2.18
C ILE A 245 -10.60 0.21 2.76
N LEU A 246 -10.94 -0.49 3.86
CA LEU A 246 -12.25 -0.37 4.50
C LEU A 246 -12.47 1.02 5.10
N ALA A 247 -11.48 1.56 5.82
CA ALA A 247 -11.54 2.90 6.40
C ALA A 247 -11.68 3.98 5.31
N SER A 248 -10.92 3.84 4.22
CA SER A 248 -11.02 4.78 3.08
C SER A 248 -12.39 4.72 2.42
N ALA A 249 -12.94 3.52 2.30
CA ALA A 249 -14.23 3.32 1.67
C ALA A 249 -15.41 3.71 2.57
N MET A 250 -15.28 3.61 3.89
CA MET A 250 -16.33 4.01 4.84
C MET A 250 -16.72 5.48 4.65
N LEU A 251 -15.73 6.37 4.40
CA LEU A 251 -15.99 7.78 4.08
C LEU A 251 -16.83 7.94 2.80
N ILE A 252 -16.56 7.12 1.78
CA ILE A 252 -17.30 7.16 0.52
C ILE A 252 -18.70 6.55 0.71
N ILE A 253 -18.82 5.42 1.41
CA ILE A 253 -20.10 4.73 1.63
C ILE A 253 -21.06 5.60 2.43
N GLN A 254 -20.59 6.25 3.50
CA GLN A 254 -21.41 7.17 4.29
C GLN A 254 -21.97 8.33 3.47
N SER A 255 -21.27 8.74 2.41
CA SER A 255 -21.70 9.84 1.55
C SER A 255 -22.76 9.42 0.53
N TYR A 256 -22.82 8.15 0.11
CA TYR A 256 -23.63 7.72 -1.06
C TYR A 256 -24.60 6.56 -0.82
N SER A 257 -24.57 5.92 0.35
CA SER A 257 -25.52 4.88 0.79
C SER A 257 -25.86 3.82 -0.29
N SER A 258 -24.88 3.45 -1.13
CA SER A 258 -25.06 2.49 -2.23
C SER A 258 -24.61 1.09 -1.81
N ALA A 259 -25.52 0.11 -1.88
CA ALA A 259 -25.22 -1.29 -1.58
C ALA A 259 -24.16 -1.88 -2.53
N THR A 260 -24.17 -1.50 -3.81
CA THR A 260 -23.19 -1.98 -4.80
C THR A 260 -21.78 -1.50 -4.46
N LEU A 261 -21.64 -0.24 -4.01
CA LEU A 261 -20.36 0.29 -3.55
C LEU A 261 -19.85 -0.48 -2.32
N LEU A 262 -20.72 -0.74 -1.35
CA LEU A 262 -20.40 -1.51 -0.15
C LEU A 262 -19.91 -2.92 -0.49
N ILE A 263 -20.60 -3.63 -1.39
CA ILE A 263 -20.19 -4.96 -1.85
C ILE A 263 -18.84 -4.90 -2.57
N GLY A 264 -18.64 -3.92 -3.47
CA GLY A 264 -17.38 -3.75 -4.20
C GLY A 264 -16.19 -3.51 -3.27
N VAL A 265 -16.37 -2.65 -2.28
CA VAL A 265 -15.39 -2.37 -1.23
C VAL A 265 -15.09 -3.61 -0.39
N PHE A 266 -16.13 -4.33 0.03
CA PHE A 266 -15.97 -5.53 0.84
C PHE A 266 -15.17 -6.61 0.10
N LEU A 267 -15.46 -6.82 -1.19
CA LEU A 267 -14.70 -7.74 -2.04
C LEU A 267 -13.24 -7.30 -2.20
N LEU A 268 -13.00 -6.00 -2.40
CA LEU A 268 -11.66 -5.43 -2.52
C LEU A 268 -10.84 -5.62 -1.22
N ALA A 269 -11.47 -5.41 -0.06
CA ALA A 269 -10.86 -5.56 1.26
C ALA A 269 -10.68 -7.05 1.67
N THR A 270 -11.53 -7.95 1.18
CA THR A 270 -11.44 -9.40 1.42
C THR A 270 -10.23 -10.02 0.74
N GLY A 271 -9.85 -9.51 -0.44
CA GLY A 271 -8.68 -10.01 -1.19
C GLY A 271 -7.41 -10.15 -0.35
N PRO A 272 -6.92 -9.09 0.32
CA PRO A 272 -5.83 -9.20 1.29
C PRO A 272 -6.09 -10.15 2.47
N LEU A 273 -7.28 -10.14 3.06
CA LEU A 273 -7.62 -10.98 4.23
C LEU A 273 -7.52 -12.48 3.94
N LEU A 274 -7.75 -12.91 2.70
CA LEU A 274 -7.56 -14.30 2.30
C LEU A 274 -6.12 -14.80 2.54
N HIS A 275 -5.11 -13.94 2.53
CA HIS A 275 -3.75 -14.32 2.91
C HIS A 275 -3.63 -14.68 4.40
N VAL A 276 -4.40 -14.01 5.26
CA VAL A 276 -4.44 -14.27 6.71
C VAL A 276 -5.19 -15.56 7.00
N PHE A 277 -6.39 -15.73 6.41
CA PHE A 277 -7.20 -16.94 6.60
C PHE A 277 -6.46 -18.19 6.13
N ARG A 278 -5.62 -18.07 5.09
CA ARG A 278 -4.78 -19.17 4.59
C ARG A 278 -3.31 -19.06 5.01
N ARG A 279 -3.01 -18.44 6.16
CA ARG A 279 -1.62 -18.29 6.67
C ARG A 279 -0.86 -19.61 6.72
N GLY A 280 -1.54 -20.72 7.01
CA GLY A 280 -0.94 -22.05 7.08
C GLY A 280 -0.30 -22.50 5.76
N LEU A 281 -0.79 -22.02 4.61
CA LEU A 281 -0.18 -22.30 3.30
C LEU A 281 1.16 -21.57 3.13
N TYR A 282 1.29 -20.38 3.73
CA TYR A 282 2.49 -19.55 3.58
C TYR A 282 3.57 -19.92 4.60
N VAL A 283 3.21 -20.34 5.82
CA VAL A 283 4.19 -20.65 6.87
C VAL A 283 4.93 -21.96 6.62
N LYS A 284 4.26 -22.96 6.03
CA LYS A 284 4.86 -24.27 5.75
C LYS A 284 6.00 -24.18 4.72
N ALA A 285 6.97 -25.09 4.83
CA ALA A 285 7.92 -25.33 3.76
C ALA A 285 7.14 -25.78 2.52
N PRO A 286 7.39 -25.19 1.34
CA PRO A 286 6.52 -25.42 0.21
C PRO A 286 6.89 -26.71 -0.52
N ASP A 287 5.95 -27.64 -0.52
CA ASP A 287 5.91 -28.76 -1.44
C ASP A 287 5.21 -28.34 -2.75
N GLU A 288 5.26 -29.18 -3.79
CA GLU A 288 4.59 -28.90 -5.05
C GLU A 288 3.08 -28.65 -4.87
N GLN A 289 2.45 -29.42 -3.98
CA GLN A 289 1.03 -29.25 -3.63
C GLN A 289 0.76 -27.89 -2.96
N VAL A 290 1.63 -27.48 -2.01
CA VAL A 290 1.52 -26.17 -1.33
C VAL A 290 1.68 -25.04 -2.33
N ASN A 291 2.62 -25.15 -3.28
CA ASN A 291 2.83 -24.15 -4.32
C ASN A 291 1.61 -24.00 -5.25
N LYS A 292 0.95 -25.12 -5.62
CA LYS A 292 -0.32 -25.10 -6.39
C LYS A 292 -1.44 -24.43 -5.59
N ALA A 293 -1.53 -24.70 -4.28
CA ALA A 293 -2.51 -24.07 -3.40
C ALA A 293 -2.26 -22.55 -3.25
N ILE A 294 -0.99 -22.12 -3.18
CA ILE A 294 -0.64 -20.69 -3.17
C ILE A 294 -1.04 -20.02 -4.49
N ASP A 295 -0.77 -20.64 -5.64
CA ASP A 295 -1.18 -20.10 -6.95
C ASP A 295 -2.71 -19.94 -7.03
N CYS A 296 -3.45 -20.98 -6.61
CA CYS A 296 -4.90 -20.94 -6.54
C CYS A 296 -5.36 -19.79 -5.63
N ASN A 297 -4.76 -19.64 -4.45
CA ASN A 297 -5.12 -18.57 -3.53
C ASN A 297 -4.85 -17.18 -4.13
N GLN A 298 -3.71 -16.98 -4.80
CA GLN A 298 -3.40 -15.71 -5.45
C GLN A 298 -4.36 -15.39 -6.59
N CYS A 299 -4.75 -16.39 -7.38
CA CYS A 299 -5.75 -16.24 -8.43
C CYS A 299 -7.10 -15.81 -7.84
N VAL A 300 -7.54 -16.47 -6.76
CA VAL A 300 -8.76 -16.09 -6.05
C VAL A 300 -8.66 -14.65 -5.51
N CYS A 301 -7.58 -14.30 -4.81
CA CYS A 301 -7.34 -12.93 -4.34
C CYS A 301 -7.39 -11.90 -5.47
N LEU A 302 -6.85 -12.22 -6.64
CA LEU A 302 -6.90 -11.35 -7.82
C LEU A 302 -8.34 -11.16 -8.31
N TRP A 303 -9.13 -12.23 -8.41
CA TRP A 303 -10.54 -12.15 -8.81
C TRP A 303 -11.36 -11.29 -7.85
N PHE A 304 -11.21 -11.47 -6.54
CA PHE A 304 -11.89 -10.63 -5.54
C PHE A 304 -11.55 -9.14 -5.72
N ARG A 305 -10.28 -8.82 -5.97
CA ARG A 305 -9.83 -7.44 -6.22
C ARG A 305 -10.38 -6.88 -7.53
N LEU A 306 -10.32 -7.64 -8.62
CA LEU A 306 -10.82 -7.20 -9.93
C LEU A 306 -12.33 -6.97 -9.89
N LEU A 307 -13.09 -7.89 -9.29
CA LEU A 307 -14.53 -7.75 -9.13
C LEU A 307 -14.89 -6.56 -8.23
N GLY A 308 -14.17 -6.38 -7.11
CA GLY A 308 -14.35 -5.23 -6.23
C GLY A 308 -14.09 -3.89 -6.95
N VAL A 309 -12.98 -3.78 -7.69
CA VAL A 309 -12.68 -2.59 -8.50
C VAL A 309 -13.74 -2.37 -9.59
N ALA A 310 -14.19 -3.42 -10.28
CA ALA A 310 -15.21 -3.31 -11.31
C ALA A 310 -16.54 -2.78 -10.73
N LEU A 311 -16.97 -3.27 -9.57
CA LEU A 311 -18.19 -2.78 -8.89
C LEU A 311 -18.05 -1.33 -8.41
N ILE A 312 -16.89 -0.95 -7.88
CA ILE A 312 -16.63 0.44 -7.47
C ILE A 312 -16.66 1.37 -8.69
N VAL A 313 -15.98 1.00 -9.78
CA VAL A 313 -15.92 1.80 -11.01
C VAL A 313 -17.29 1.91 -11.67
N THR A 314 -18.04 0.80 -11.78
CA THR A 314 -19.40 0.83 -12.34
C THR A 314 -20.34 1.69 -11.52
N THR A 315 -20.29 1.59 -10.18
CA THR A 315 -21.08 2.47 -9.30
C THR A 315 -20.67 3.94 -9.47
N ALA A 316 -19.37 4.21 -9.58
CA ALA A 316 -18.86 5.56 -9.79
C ALA A 316 -19.30 6.16 -11.14
N LEU A 317 -19.41 5.32 -12.18
CA LEU A 317 -19.90 5.74 -13.49
C LEU A 317 -21.42 5.93 -13.53
N MET A 318 -22.18 5.16 -12.74
CA MET A 318 -23.64 5.27 -12.68
C MET A 318 -24.12 6.47 -11.86
N GLN A 319 -23.39 6.85 -10.81
CA GLN A 319 -23.74 7.99 -9.96
C GLN A 319 -23.08 9.28 -10.48
N LYS A 320 -23.75 9.99 -11.39
CA LYS A 320 -23.25 11.29 -11.89
C LYS A 320 -23.11 12.33 -10.77
N ASP A 321 -24.00 12.29 -9.79
CA ASP A 321 -24.00 13.22 -8.63
C ASP A 321 -22.77 13.04 -7.73
N LEU A 322 -22.24 11.81 -7.65
CA LEU A 322 -20.99 11.50 -6.96
C LEU A 322 -19.81 12.20 -7.63
N MET A 323 -19.75 12.14 -8.95
CA MET A 323 -18.66 12.72 -9.72
C MET A 323 -18.69 14.26 -9.64
N SER A 324 -19.88 14.87 -9.62
CA SER A 324 -20.03 16.33 -9.47
C SER A 324 -19.66 16.81 -8.06
N MET A 325 -20.07 16.12 -7.00
CA MET A 325 -19.81 16.56 -5.62
C MET A 325 -18.33 16.51 -5.25
N ILE A 326 -17.60 15.46 -5.66
CA ILE A 326 -16.17 15.33 -5.34
C ILE A 326 -15.31 16.14 -6.33
N ASN A 327 -15.91 16.73 -7.38
CA ASN A 327 -15.19 17.36 -8.49
C ASN A 327 -14.11 16.43 -9.06
N VAL A 328 -14.44 15.14 -9.12
CA VAL A 328 -13.54 14.08 -9.59
C VAL A 328 -13.94 13.77 -11.01
N ASP A 329 -13.21 14.32 -11.97
CA ASP A 329 -13.37 13.87 -13.36
C ASP A 329 -12.92 12.41 -13.50
N GLY A 330 -13.44 11.69 -14.50
CA GLY A 330 -12.96 10.32 -14.80
C GLY A 330 -11.43 10.23 -14.97
N ILE A 331 -10.80 11.31 -15.44
CA ILE A 331 -9.33 11.46 -15.53
C ILE A 331 -8.66 11.34 -14.15
N SER A 332 -9.25 11.93 -13.11
CA SER A 332 -8.74 11.84 -11.73
C SER A 332 -8.77 10.40 -11.22
N VAL A 333 -9.81 9.62 -11.54
CA VAL A 333 -9.91 8.21 -11.16
C VAL A 333 -8.82 7.39 -11.85
N ILE A 334 -8.65 7.55 -13.16
CA ILE A 334 -7.60 6.87 -13.94
C ILE A 334 -6.22 7.22 -13.37
N ARG A 335 -5.99 8.50 -13.08
CA ARG A 335 -4.75 8.96 -12.43
C ARG A 335 -4.51 8.27 -11.09
N ILE A 336 -5.50 8.23 -10.19
CA ILE A 336 -5.38 7.58 -8.87
C ILE A 336 -5.04 6.09 -9.02
N VAL A 337 -5.66 5.39 -9.98
CA VAL A 337 -5.37 3.98 -10.26
C VAL A 337 -3.94 3.80 -10.77
N LEU A 338 -3.52 4.59 -11.75
CA LEU A 338 -2.16 4.56 -12.30
C LEU A 338 -1.11 4.90 -11.24
N GLU A 339 -1.36 5.92 -10.42
CA GLU A 339 -0.50 6.32 -9.32
C GLU A 339 -0.34 5.18 -8.31
N THR A 340 -1.46 4.62 -7.85
CA THR A 340 -1.49 3.54 -6.87
C THR A 340 -0.76 2.31 -7.40
N TRP A 341 -1.00 1.96 -8.66
CA TRP A 341 -0.34 0.82 -9.30
C TRP A 341 1.16 1.05 -9.45
N GLY A 342 1.55 2.18 -10.03
CA GLY A 342 2.96 2.53 -10.24
C GLY A 342 3.75 2.61 -8.94
N ARG A 343 3.18 3.25 -7.90
CA ARG A 343 3.76 3.28 -6.55
C ARG A 343 3.89 1.87 -6.00
N THR A 344 2.81 1.08 -6.00
CA THR A 344 2.81 -0.29 -5.46
C THR A 344 3.90 -1.15 -6.11
N LEU A 345 4.10 -1.03 -7.43
CA LEU A 345 5.16 -1.77 -8.12
C LEU A 345 6.56 -1.30 -7.71
N GLY A 346 6.79 0.01 -7.67
CA GLY A 346 8.07 0.61 -7.31
C GLY A 346 8.47 0.32 -5.86
N SER A 347 7.56 0.53 -4.90
CA SER A 347 7.82 0.26 -3.49
C SER A 347 7.93 -1.24 -3.18
N ALA A 348 7.30 -2.13 -3.96
CA ALA A 348 7.49 -3.57 -3.78
C ALA A 348 8.96 -3.99 -3.96
N VAL A 349 9.70 -3.34 -4.85
CA VAL A 349 11.15 -3.55 -4.97
C VAL A 349 11.89 -3.18 -3.68
N VAL A 350 11.55 -2.02 -3.10
CA VAL A 350 12.18 -1.54 -1.86
C VAL A 350 11.91 -2.49 -0.70
N PHE A 351 10.66 -2.95 -0.55
CA PHE A 351 10.31 -3.92 0.50
C PHE A 351 10.97 -5.28 0.27
N SER A 352 11.03 -5.78 -0.97
CA SER A 352 11.80 -6.99 -1.28
C SER A 352 13.28 -6.84 -0.90
N ASP A 353 13.89 -5.69 -1.18
CA ASP A 353 15.30 -5.42 -0.84
C ASP A 353 15.55 -5.37 0.67
N ILE A 354 14.56 -4.94 1.45
CA ILE A 354 14.59 -4.90 2.92
C ILE A 354 14.40 -6.32 3.46
N LEU A 355 13.35 -7.03 3.01
CA LEU A 355 13.00 -8.37 3.47
C LEU A 355 14.06 -9.40 3.11
N LEU A 356 14.68 -9.31 1.93
CA LEU A 356 15.81 -10.17 1.57
C LEU A 356 16.97 -9.98 2.54
N ARG A 357 17.31 -8.72 2.86
CA ARG A 357 18.39 -8.43 3.83
C ARG A 357 18.03 -8.96 5.21
N MET A 358 16.82 -8.70 5.70
CA MET A 358 16.36 -9.20 7.00
C MET A 358 16.38 -10.74 7.04
N THR A 359 15.97 -11.40 5.97
CA THR A 359 15.98 -12.88 5.87
C THR A 359 17.41 -13.43 5.94
N VAL A 360 18.34 -12.86 5.17
CA VAL A 360 19.75 -13.31 5.17
C VAL A 360 20.42 -13.04 6.52
N THR A 361 20.17 -11.88 7.13
CA THR A 361 20.69 -11.56 8.47
C THR A 361 20.11 -12.51 9.52
N ASN A 362 18.80 -12.77 9.50
CA ASN A 362 18.15 -13.69 10.43
C ASN A 362 18.73 -15.11 10.29
N TRP A 363 18.91 -15.59 9.06
CA TRP A 363 19.53 -16.89 8.80
C TRP A 363 20.98 -16.96 9.32
N SER A 364 21.77 -15.91 9.12
CA SER A 364 23.15 -15.86 9.64
C SER A 364 23.19 -15.89 11.16
N VAL A 365 22.30 -15.17 11.83
CA VAL A 365 22.18 -15.16 13.29
C VAL A 365 21.71 -16.52 13.79
N GLU A 366 20.67 -17.09 13.18
CA GLU A 366 20.17 -18.43 13.53
C GLU A 366 21.26 -19.48 13.37
N LYS A 367 22.04 -19.44 12.27
CA LYS A 367 23.18 -20.34 12.07
C LYS A 367 24.23 -20.21 13.17
N SER A 368 24.51 -18.99 13.65
CA SER A 368 25.46 -18.78 14.75
C SER A 368 24.90 -19.23 16.11
N LEU A 369 23.57 -19.20 16.27
CA LEU A 369 22.89 -19.59 17.49
C LEU A 369 22.65 -21.11 17.57
N ARG A 370 22.59 -21.83 16.45
CA ARG A 370 22.52 -23.30 16.37
C ARG A 370 23.81 -23.96 16.91
N THR A 371 24.04 -23.77 18.20
CA THR A 371 24.79 -24.67 19.06
C THR A 371 23.84 -25.79 19.50
N VAL A 372 24.38 -26.96 19.83
CA VAL A 372 23.61 -28.17 20.17
C VAL A 372 22.58 -27.93 21.31
N ASP A 373 22.81 -26.92 22.15
CA ASP A 373 22.00 -26.61 23.33
C ASP A 373 20.64 -25.96 23.01
N ILE A 374 20.54 -25.20 21.91
CA ILE A 374 19.29 -24.48 21.58
C ILE A 374 18.20 -25.41 21.07
N ASP A 375 18.55 -26.46 20.34
CA ASP A 375 17.58 -27.46 19.88
C ASP A 375 16.98 -28.21 21.09
N ALA A 376 17.80 -28.53 22.10
CA ALA A 376 17.33 -29.11 23.35
C ALA A 376 16.39 -28.16 24.11
N PHE A 377 16.71 -26.86 24.15
CA PHE A 377 15.86 -25.84 24.74
C PHE A 377 14.50 -25.72 24.04
N TYR A 378 14.47 -25.62 22.70
CA TYR A 378 13.21 -25.55 21.96
C TYR A 378 12.40 -26.83 22.07
N GLN A 379 13.03 -28.00 22.05
CA GLN A 379 12.33 -29.25 22.34
C GLN A 379 11.78 -29.28 23.76
N SER A 380 12.42 -28.65 24.74
CA SER A 380 11.89 -28.54 26.11
C SER A 380 10.66 -27.63 26.16
N ILE A 381 10.67 -26.50 25.43
CA ILE A 381 9.51 -25.61 25.31
C ILE A 381 8.39 -26.30 24.56
N GLU A 382 8.67 -26.94 23.44
CA GLU A 382 7.69 -27.70 22.66
C GLU A 382 7.09 -28.80 23.54
N ARG A 383 7.92 -29.59 24.24
CA ARG A 383 7.43 -30.56 25.22
C ARG A 383 6.67 -29.92 26.38
N SER A 384 6.91 -28.67 26.76
CA SER A 384 6.19 -28.01 27.87
C SER A 384 4.87 -27.39 27.41
N ILE A 385 4.81 -26.86 26.18
CA ILE A 385 3.59 -26.33 25.55
C ILE A 385 2.67 -27.48 25.11
N TRP A 386 3.25 -28.59 24.65
CA TRP A 386 2.50 -29.73 24.12
C TRP A 386 2.45 -30.95 25.05
N LYS A 387 3.14 -30.97 26.20
CA LYS A 387 2.82 -31.94 27.27
C LYS A 387 1.44 -31.59 27.81
N LYS A 388 0.49 -32.45 27.48
CA LYS A 388 -0.87 -32.56 28.03
C LYS A 388 -1.86 -31.46 27.63
N ILE A 389 -2.36 -31.58 26.41
CA ILE A 389 -3.80 -31.80 26.24
C ILE A 389 -3.96 -33.21 25.67
N GLU A 390 -3.62 -34.21 26.49
CA GLU A 390 -4.12 -35.57 26.28
C GLU A 390 -5.50 -35.56 26.92
N LEU A 391 -6.53 -35.27 26.12
CA LEU A 391 -7.90 -35.58 26.49
C LEU A 391 -7.96 -37.11 26.57
N GLU A 392 -8.35 -37.67 27.72
CA GLU A 392 -8.65 -39.10 27.84
C GLU A 392 -9.65 -39.48 26.74
N ASP A 393 -9.52 -40.68 26.17
CA ASP A 393 -10.41 -41.18 25.13
C ASP A 393 -11.87 -41.07 25.61
N GLY A 394 -12.60 -40.08 25.08
CA GLY A 394 -14.00 -39.77 25.44
C GLY A 394 -14.26 -38.40 26.09
N ALA A 395 -13.25 -37.56 26.36
CA ALA A 395 -13.46 -36.25 26.96
C ALA A 395 -14.00 -35.22 25.94
N GLU A 396 -15.25 -34.80 26.12
CA GLU A 396 -15.88 -33.71 25.34
C GLU A 396 -15.32 -32.33 25.71
N TRP A 397 -15.24 -31.46 24.70
CA TRP A 397 -14.82 -30.06 24.84
C TRP A 397 -15.66 -29.34 25.92
N GLY A 398 -15.05 -28.98 27.05
CA GLY A 398 -15.69 -28.27 28.15
C GLY A 398 -15.74 -29.00 29.49
N THR A 399 -15.20 -30.22 29.59
CA THR A 399 -15.02 -30.90 30.87
C THR A 399 -13.86 -30.30 31.67
N SER A 400 -14.14 -29.86 32.90
CA SER A 400 -13.16 -29.26 33.80
C SER A 400 -12.10 -30.30 34.19
N ILE A 401 -10.82 -29.97 34.03
CA ILE A 401 -9.70 -30.83 34.44
C ILE A 401 -9.68 -30.89 35.97
N PRO A 402 -9.84 -32.07 36.60
CA PRO A 402 -9.78 -32.19 38.05
C PRO A 402 -8.33 -31.99 38.51
N GLY A 403 -8.03 -30.84 39.12
CA GLY A 403 -6.72 -30.55 39.71
C GLY A 403 -6.23 -29.11 39.58
N GLU A 404 -6.86 -28.25 38.76
CA GLU A 404 -6.54 -26.82 38.73
C GLU A 404 -7.34 -26.06 39.80
N SER A 405 -6.91 -26.23 41.05
CA SER A 405 -7.15 -25.25 42.11
C SER A 405 -5.80 -24.71 42.57
N ALA A 406 -5.37 -23.59 41.97
CA ALA A 406 -4.44 -22.63 42.53
C ALA A 406 -4.65 -21.27 41.86
#